data_AF-A0A2V5YXC6-F1
#
_entry.id   AF-A0A2V5YXC6-F1
#
_cell.length_a   1.000
_cell.length_b   1.000
_cell.length_c   1.000
_cell.angle_alpha   90.00
_cell.angle_beta   90.00
_cell.angle_gamma   90.00
#
_symmetry.space_group_name_H-M   'P 1'
#
loop_
_entity.id
_entity.type
_entity.pdbx_description
1 polymer ?
#
loop_
_entity_poly.entity_id
_entity_poly.type
_entity_poly.pdbx_seq_one_letter_code
_entity_poly.pdbx_strand_id
1 'polypeptide(L)'
;MPNHVIGLALQHNPALPMIARWTRPIPRDFFAAEPLKSYALRPTRKKCVRLSNLFRNRSCFARSAFYRRYMAPQRCAHGVCLFFWKRRRLICVIVILRTATQGDFSPAEMKLLQHLYPQFLTALRRLGSLEREHSVRMDFEEFLNRLPMPTILLRWNLKPIYQNRAAREFCALWEKGPEQAKRTKATSP
;
A
#
# COMPACT_ATOMS: atom_id res chain seq x y z
N MET A 1 -4.52 6.73 -24.90
CA MET A 1 -3.93 6.48 -23.56
C MET A 1 -4.49 7.49 -22.57
N PRO A 2 -4.88 7.14 -21.34
CA PRO A 2 -5.42 8.13 -20.41
C PRO A 2 -4.33 9.14 -20.04
N ASN A 3 -4.55 10.43 -20.33
CA ASN A 3 -3.63 11.54 -20.01
C ASN A 3 -3.58 11.89 -18.51
N HIS A 4 -3.88 10.94 -17.63
CA HIS A 4 -4.03 11.15 -16.20
C HIS A 4 -3.04 10.29 -15.42
N VAL A 5 -2.42 10.87 -14.41
CA VAL A 5 -1.59 10.13 -13.45
C VAL A 5 -2.38 9.98 -12.16
N ILE A 6 -2.65 8.72 -11.79
CA ILE A 6 -3.28 8.39 -10.51
C ILE A 6 -2.21 7.79 -9.62
N GLY A 7 -2.06 8.41 -8.45
CA GLY A 7 -1.21 7.98 -7.38
C GLY A 7 -2.01 7.50 -6.20
N LEU A 8 -1.66 6.33 -5.69
CA LEU A 8 -2.19 5.78 -4.45
C LEU A 8 -1.02 5.61 -3.48
N ALA A 9 -1.09 6.28 -2.33
CA ALA A 9 -0.16 6.07 -1.23
C ALA A 9 -0.93 5.64 0.03
N LEU A 10 -0.77 4.39 0.44
CA LEU A 10 -1.29 3.83 1.68
C LEU A 10 -0.20 3.87 2.74
N GLN A 11 -0.43 4.59 3.83
CA GLN A 11 0.48 4.76 4.95
C GLN A 11 -0.13 4.15 6.21
N HIS A 12 0.33 2.97 6.61
CA HIS A 12 0.00 2.42 7.92
C HIS A 12 0.97 2.89 9.01
N ASN A 13 2.13 3.48 8.67
CA ASN A 13 3.16 3.98 9.59
C ASN A 13 3.59 5.42 9.17
N PRO A 14 3.86 6.40 10.07
CA PRO A 14 4.21 7.76 9.67
C PRO A 14 5.54 7.87 8.93
N ALA A 15 6.38 6.82 8.99
CA ALA A 15 7.69 6.81 8.38
C ALA A 15 7.66 6.48 6.88
N LEU A 16 6.83 5.52 6.42
CA LEU A 16 6.82 5.08 5.03
C LEU A 16 5.43 4.55 4.58
N PRO A 17 5.03 4.78 3.32
CA PRO A 17 3.86 4.12 2.74
C PRO A 17 4.10 2.61 2.61
N MET A 18 3.15 1.83 3.12
CA MET A 18 3.08 0.38 2.98
C MET A 18 2.80 -0.02 1.52
N ILE A 19 2.01 0.78 0.80
CA ILE A 19 1.75 0.59 -0.63
C ILE A 19 1.83 1.95 -1.33
N ALA A 20 2.76 2.09 -2.26
CA ALA A 20 2.82 3.21 -3.19
C ALA A 20 2.62 2.67 -4.61
N ARG A 21 1.50 3.01 -5.24
CA ARG A 21 1.16 2.59 -6.60
C ARG A 21 0.90 3.83 -7.45
N TRP A 22 1.42 3.80 -8.66
CA TRP A 22 1.34 4.92 -9.59
C TRP A 22 1.07 4.37 -10.99
N THR A 23 0.20 5.05 -11.74
CA THR A 23 -0.02 4.69 -13.15
C THR A 23 1.17 5.06 -14.04
N ARG A 24 2.12 5.85 -13.53
CA ARG A 24 3.41 6.15 -14.17
C ARG A 24 4.56 5.95 -13.18
N PRO A 25 5.74 5.45 -13.63
CA PRO A 25 6.87 5.22 -12.75
C PRO A 25 7.31 6.53 -12.07
N ILE A 26 7.59 6.44 -10.76
CA ILE A 26 8.21 7.50 -9.98
C ILE A 26 9.67 7.09 -9.70
N PRO A 27 10.63 8.04 -9.75
CA PRO A 27 11.97 7.80 -9.24
C PRO A 27 11.92 7.21 -7.81
N ARG A 28 12.59 6.07 -7.58
CA ARG A 28 12.47 5.28 -6.34
C ARG A 28 12.78 6.09 -5.06
N ASP A 29 13.56 7.16 -5.18
CA ASP A 29 14.02 7.98 -4.05
C ASP A 29 13.14 9.20 -3.76
N PHE A 30 12.02 9.38 -4.49
CA PHE A 30 11.23 10.60 -4.38
C PHE A 30 9.82 10.37 -3.82
N PHE A 31 9.71 10.50 -2.51
CA PHE A 31 8.45 10.86 -1.85
C PHE A 31 8.70 12.12 -1.01
N ALA A 32 8.62 13.31 -1.62
CA ALA A 32 8.57 14.56 -0.88
C ALA A 32 7.22 14.68 -0.17
N ALA A 33 7.10 13.96 0.95
CA ALA A 33 5.92 13.90 1.79
C ALA A 33 5.65 15.23 2.50
N GLU A 34 6.65 16.11 2.66
CA GLU A 34 6.58 17.36 3.43
C GLU A 34 5.28 18.17 3.25
N PRO A 35 4.78 18.43 2.03
CA PRO A 35 3.52 19.15 1.86
C PRO A 35 2.31 18.37 2.40
N LEU A 36 2.30 17.04 2.25
CA LEU A 36 1.25 16.18 2.77
C LEU A 36 1.37 15.97 4.28
N LYS A 37 2.60 15.88 4.82
CA LYS A 37 2.91 15.79 6.25
C LYS A 37 2.49 17.06 6.97
N SER A 38 2.87 18.23 6.46
CA SER A 38 2.46 19.52 7.04
C SER A 38 0.94 19.71 6.99
N TYR A 39 0.27 19.24 5.93
CA TYR A 39 -1.19 19.21 5.88
C TYR A 39 -1.78 18.23 6.90
N ALA A 40 -1.15 17.07 7.09
CA ALA A 40 -1.60 16.06 8.05
C ALA A 40 -1.60 16.56 9.51
N LEU A 41 -0.75 17.54 9.82
CA LEU A 41 -0.63 18.18 11.13
C LEU A 41 -1.67 19.28 11.37
N ARG A 42 -2.41 19.73 10.34
CA ARG A 42 -3.41 20.80 10.50
C ARG A 42 -4.65 20.30 11.26
N PRO A 43 -5.28 21.14 12.09
CA PRO A 43 -6.50 20.76 12.82
C PRO A 43 -7.70 20.52 11.89
N THR A 44 -7.73 21.18 10.72
CA THR A 44 -8.78 21.03 9.72
C THR A 44 -8.51 19.85 8.78
N ARG A 45 -9.01 18.67 9.16
CA ARG A 45 -8.88 17.41 8.42
C ARG A 45 -9.83 17.31 7.23
N LYS A 46 -9.66 18.17 6.21
CA LYS A 46 -10.51 18.07 5.01
C LYS A 46 -10.22 16.75 4.28
N LYS A 47 -11.28 16.16 3.73
CA LYS A 47 -11.25 14.85 3.06
C LYS A 47 -10.82 14.93 1.60
N CYS A 48 -11.14 16.03 0.92
CA CYS A 48 -10.88 16.24 -0.50
C CYS A 48 -10.40 17.67 -0.71
N VAL A 49 -9.19 17.84 -1.24
CA VAL A 49 -8.51 19.15 -1.34
C VAL A 49 -7.76 19.24 -2.66
N ARG A 50 -7.89 20.37 -3.36
CA ARG A 50 -7.03 20.69 -4.51
C ARG A 50 -5.60 20.88 -4.03
N LEU A 51 -4.65 20.34 -4.77
CA LEU A 51 -3.23 20.35 -4.41
C LEU A 51 -2.71 21.79 -4.26
N SER A 52 -3.17 22.71 -5.10
CA SER A 52 -2.86 24.15 -5.01
C SER A 52 -3.24 24.76 -3.67
N ASN A 53 -4.34 24.30 -3.04
CA ASN A 53 -4.83 24.80 -1.75
C ASN A 53 -4.02 24.28 -0.55
N LEU A 54 -3.11 23.31 -0.75
CA LEU A 54 -2.19 22.86 0.29
C LEU A 54 -1.07 23.89 0.51
N PHE A 55 -0.73 24.66 -0.52
CA PHE A 55 0.31 25.67 -0.52
C PHE A 55 -0.29 27.06 -0.29
N ARG A 56 0.55 28.00 0.17
CA ARG A 56 0.12 29.39 0.45
C ARG A 56 -0.34 30.11 -0.81
N ASN A 57 0.33 29.87 -1.94
CA ASN A 57 -0.01 30.44 -3.25
C ASN A 57 0.56 29.57 -4.39
N ARG A 58 0.18 29.91 -5.64
CA ARG A 58 0.63 29.20 -6.85
C ARG A 58 2.15 29.23 -7.02
N SER A 59 2.81 30.32 -6.65
CA SER A 59 4.27 30.47 -6.76
C SER A 59 5.01 29.52 -5.80
N CYS A 60 4.54 29.39 -4.56
CA CYS A 60 5.06 28.43 -3.58
C CYS A 60 4.83 26.99 -4.04
N PHE A 61 3.67 26.71 -4.63
CA PHE A 61 3.39 25.40 -5.22
C PHE A 61 4.38 25.07 -6.35
N ALA A 62 4.55 25.97 -7.32
CA ALA A 62 5.47 25.78 -8.45
C ALA A 62 6.94 25.64 -8.02
N ARG A 63 7.35 26.30 -6.93
CA ARG A 63 8.71 26.18 -6.35
C ARG A 63 8.91 24.93 -5.50
N SER A 64 7.85 24.24 -5.10
CA SER A 64 7.95 23.06 -4.25
C SER A 64 8.75 21.94 -4.92
N ALA A 65 9.46 21.14 -4.11
CA ALA A 65 10.16 19.97 -4.62
C ALA A 65 9.18 18.99 -5.29
N PHE A 66 7.97 18.85 -4.73
CA PHE A 66 6.90 18.05 -5.29
C PHE A 66 6.54 18.47 -6.72
N TYR A 67 6.32 19.76 -6.97
CA TYR A 67 6.00 20.22 -8.32
C TYR A 67 7.18 20.03 -9.28
N ARG A 68 8.37 20.53 -8.92
CA ARG A 68 9.52 20.57 -9.83
C ARG A 68 10.09 19.20 -10.17
N ARG A 69 10.16 18.29 -9.19
CA ARG A 69 10.79 16.97 -9.39
C ARG A 69 9.80 15.90 -9.83
N TYR A 70 8.50 16.10 -9.61
CA TYR A 70 7.50 15.06 -9.88
C TYR A 70 6.41 15.50 -10.86
N MET A 71 5.71 16.61 -10.61
CA MET A 71 4.62 17.02 -11.51
C MET A 71 5.13 17.55 -12.85
N ALA A 72 6.13 18.43 -12.84
CA ALA A 72 6.64 19.07 -14.05
C ALA A 72 7.23 18.07 -15.06
N PRO A 73 8.07 17.09 -14.68
CA PRO A 73 8.57 16.06 -15.61
C PRO A 73 7.45 15.21 -16.23
N GLN A 74 6.37 14.97 -15.48
CA GLN A 74 5.21 14.23 -15.96
C GLN A 74 4.19 15.10 -16.73
N ARG A 75 4.53 16.38 -16.98
CA ARG A 75 3.67 17.39 -17.61
C ARG A 75 2.33 17.61 -16.86
N CYS A 76 2.31 17.31 -15.57
CA CYS A 76 1.17 17.53 -14.69
C CYS A 76 1.21 18.96 -14.12
N ALA A 77 0.06 19.63 -14.07
CA ALA A 77 -0.09 21.00 -13.58
C ALA A 77 -1.11 21.13 -12.45
N HIS A 78 -2.12 20.25 -12.44
CA HIS A 78 -3.22 20.27 -11.48
C HIS A 78 -3.30 18.96 -10.72
N GLY A 79 -3.89 19.00 -9.53
CA GLY A 79 -4.04 17.80 -8.72
C GLY A 79 -5.08 17.94 -7.63
N VAL A 80 -5.66 16.81 -7.22
CA VAL A 80 -6.53 16.68 -6.06
C VAL A 80 -6.02 15.56 -5.16
N CYS A 81 -6.05 15.80 -3.86
CA CYS A 81 -5.75 14.83 -2.83
C CYS A 81 -7.04 14.44 -2.08
N LEU A 82 -7.26 13.13 -1.97
CA LEU A 82 -8.23 12.52 -1.07
C LEU A 82 -7.49 12.00 0.15
N PHE A 83 -7.80 12.54 1.33
CA PHE A 83 -7.16 12.19 2.60
C PHE A 83 -8.07 11.27 3.41
N PHE A 84 -7.59 10.06 3.71
CA PHE A 84 -8.33 9.07 4.49
C PHE A 84 -7.79 8.96 5.91
N TRP A 85 -8.63 9.32 6.87
CA TRP A 85 -8.25 9.43 8.28
C TRP A 85 -8.83 8.30 9.14
N LYS A 86 -8.03 7.77 10.08
CA LYS A 86 -8.48 6.97 11.23
C LYS A 86 -8.27 7.80 12.49
N ARG A 87 -9.34 8.27 13.13
CA ARG A 87 -9.26 9.15 14.30
C ARG A 87 -8.36 10.37 13.99
N ARG A 88 -7.15 10.43 14.54
CA ARG A 88 -6.16 11.50 14.36
C ARG A 88 -5.04 11.15 13.37
N ARG A 89 -5.02 9.93 12.82
CA ARG A 89 -3.94 9.42 11.96
C ARG A 89 -4.38 9.39 10.50
N LEU A 90 -3.54 9.92 9.61
CA LEU A 90 -3.70 9.75 8.18
C LEU A 90 -3.30 8.31 7.79
N ILE A 91 -4.21 7.56 7.17
CA ILE A 91 -3.99 6.15 6.76
C ILE A 91 -3.62 6.08 5.29
N CYS A 92 -4.17 6.97 4.46
CA CYS A 92 -3.99 6.90 3.02
C CYS A 92 -4.23 8.26 2.39
N VAL A 93 -3.50 8.50 1.30
CA VAL A 93 -3.75 9.60 0.38
C VAL A 93 -3.89 9.03 -1.03
N ILE A 94 -4.96 9.41 -1.71
CA ILE A 94 -5.11 9.20 -3.16
C ILE A 94 -4.90 10.55 -3.83
N VAL A 95 -3.94 10.61 -4.75
CA VAL A 95 -3.61 11.82 -5.51
C VAL A 95 -3.97 11.60 -6.96
N ILE A 96 -4.83 12.46 -7.50
CA ILE A 96 -5.20 12.45 -8.91
C ILE A 96 -4.53 13.67 -9.54
N LEU A 97 -3.71 13.47 -10.56
CA LEU A 97 -3.01 14.54 -11.26
C LEU A 97 -3.51 14.71 -12.70
N ARG A 98 -3.52 15.95 -13.14
CA ARG A 98 -3.93 16.39 -14.47
C ARG A 98 -2.87 17.26 -15.11
N THR A 99 -2.79 17.18 -16.42
CA THR A 99 -1.95 18.04 -17.27
C THR A 99 -2.56 19.43 -17.40
N ALA A 100 -1.78 20.40 -17.89
CA ALA A 100 -2.27 21.76 -18.13
C ALA A 100 -3.39 21.81 -19.18
N THR A 101 -3.34 20.94 -20.20
CA THR A 101 -4.35 20.89 -21.27
C THR A 101 -5.71 20.38 -20.80
N GLN A 102 -5.74 19.61 -19.71
CA GLN A 102 -6.98 19.09 -19.11
C GLN A 102 -7.65 20.09 -18.17
N GLY A 103 -6.94 21.17 -17.80
CA GLY A 103 -7.42 22.16 -16.84
C GLY A 103 -7.49 21.64 -15.39
N ASP A 104 -7.89 22.53 -14.50
CA ASP A 104 -8.11 22.21 -13.09
C ASP A 104 -9.47 21.49 -12.89
N PHE A 105 -9.65 20.87 -11.71
CA PHE A 105 -10.87 20.16 -11.37
C PHE A 105 -12.04 21.12 -11.17
N SER A 106 -13.11 20.93 -11.93
CA SER A 106 -14.33 21.74 -11.84
C SER A 106 -15.06 21.51 -10.51
N PRO A 107 -15.93 22.43 -10.08
CA PRO A 107 -16.74 22.23 -8.88
C PRO A 107 -17.61 20.96 -8.93
N ALA A 108 -18.14 20.61 -10.10
CA ALA A 108 -18.93 19.40 -10.29
C ALA A 108 -18.08 18.13 -10.09
N GLU A 109 -16.86 18.10 -10.62
CA GLU A 109 -15.92 16.99 -10.43
C GLU A 109 -15.50 16.85 -8.96
N MET A 110 -15.27 17.97 -8.27
CA MET A 110 -14.98 17.96 -6.84
C MET A 110 -16.16 17.39 -6.03
N LYS A 111 -17.40 17.70 -6.40
CA LYS A 111 -18.61 17.15 -5.78
C LYS A 111 -18.73 15.65 -6.03
N LEU A 112 -18.42 15.20 -7.25
CA LEU A 112 -18.37 13.76 -7.58
C LEU A 112 -17.31 13.03 -6.74
N LEU A 113 -16.10 13.57 -6.63
CA LEU A 113 -15.05 12.97 -5.81
C LEU A 113 -15.44 12.88 -4.33
N GLN A 114 -16.17 13.88 -3.82
CA GLN A 114 -16.75 13.83 -2.47
C GLN A 114 -17.83 12.75 -2.34
N HIS A 115 -18.65 12.56 -3.36
CA HIS A 115 -19.67 11.50 -3.39
C HIS A 115 -19.05 10.09 -3.45
N LEU A 116 -17.94 9.91 -4.17
CA LEU A 116 -17.23 8.63 -4.27
C LEU A 116 -16.35 8.32 -3.05
N TYR A 117 -15.99 9.34 -2.26
CA TYR A 117 -15.12 9.19 -1.10
C TYR A 117 -15.52 8.04 -0.13
N PRO A 118 -16.80 7.84 0.24
CA PRO A 118 -17.20 6.75 1.13
C PRO A 118 -16.93 5.37 0.52
N GLN A 119 -17.07 5.21 -0.79
CA GLN A 119 -16.81 3.94 -1.48
C GLN A 119 -15.32 3.61 -1.43
N PHE A 120 -14.47 4.59 -1.72
CA PHE A 120 -13.01 4.44 -1.57
C PHE A 120 -12.63 4.10 -0.13
N LEU A 121 -13.23 4.77 0.86
CA LEU A 121 -12.96 4.48 2.26
C LEU A 121 -13.34 3.03 2.64
N THR A 122 -14.48 2.53 2.16
CA THR A 122 -14.90 1.15 2.38
C THR A 122 -13.92 0.15 1.76
N ALA A 123 -13.50 0.39 0.51
CA ALA A 123 -12.51 -0.44 -0.16
C ALA A 123 -11.16 -0.44 0.58
N LEU A 124 -10.69 0.72 1.02
CA LEU A 124 -9.45 0.86 1.79
C LEU A 124 -9.52 0.13 3.14
N ARG A 125 -10.67 0.16 3.83
CA ARG A 125 -10.87 -0.59 5.08
C ARG A 125 -10.82 -2.09 4.86
N ARG A 126 -11.45 -2.59 3.80
CA ARG A 126 -11.42 -4.01 3.42
C ARG A 126 -10.00 -4.47 3.10
N LEU A 127 -9.29 -3.71 2.26
CA LEU A 127 -7.89 -3.98 1.94
C LEU A 127 -7.02 -4.01 3.21
N GLY A 128 -7.18 -3.02 4.09
CA GLY A 128 -6.46 -2.99 5.36
C GLY A 128 -6.88 -4.07 6.38
N SER A 129 -7.98 -4.79 6.19
CA SER A 129 -8.34 -5.97 6.99
C SER A 129 -7.64 -7.21 6.42
N LEU A 130 -7.72 -7.39 5.11
CA LEU A 130 -7.08 -8.49 4.39
C LEU A 130 -5.56 -8.49 4.58
N GLU A 131 -4.92 -7.33 4.49
CA GLU A 131 -3.47 -7.20 4.74
C GLU A 131 -3.10 -7.59 6.17
N ARG A 132 -3.93 -7.24 7.17
CA ARG A 132 -3.69 -7.64 8.56
C ARG A 132 -3.81 -9.14 8.75
N GLU A 133 -4.82 -9.75 8.15
CA GLU A 133 -4.98 -11.21 8.16
C GLU A 133 -3.80 -11.91 7.46
N HIS A 134 -3.33 -11.36 6.33
CA HIS A 134 -2.17 -11.87 5.62
C HIS A 134 -0.89 -11.74 6.45
N SER A 135 -0.62 -10.60 7.08
CA SER A 135 0.56 -10.44 7.94
C SER A 135 0.55 -11.42 9.11
N VAL A 136 -0.59 -11.58 9.80
CA VAL A 136 -0.70 -12.54 10.91
C VAL A 136 -0.46 -13.97 10.43
N ARG A 137 -0.98 -14.34 9.25
CA ARG A 137 -0.70 -15.66 8.66
C ARG A 137 0.78 -15.84 8.34
N MET A 138 1.44 -14.85 7.74
CA MET A 138 2.86 -14.90 7.43
C MET A 138 3.71 -15.04 8.71
N ASP A 139 3.43 -14.23 9.73
CA ASP A 139 4.13 -14.29 11.01
C ASP A 139 3.95 -15.66 11.69
N PHE A 140 2.73 -16.22 11.62
CA PHE A 140 2.43 -17.53 12.15
C PHE A 140 3.12 -18.67 11.36
N GLU A 141 3.11 -18.60 10.03
CA GLU A 141 3.83 -19.55 9.18
C GLU A 141 5.34 -19.50 9.42
N GLU A 142 5.91 -18.31 9.61
CA GLU A 142 7.33 -18.16 9.94
C GLU A 142 7.66 -18.71 11.32
N PHE A 143 6.81 -18.47 12.32
CA PHE A 143 6.93 -19.09 13.64
C PHE A 143 6.90 -20.63 13.54
N LEU A 144 5.90 -21.19 12.86
CA LEU A 144 5.77 -22.63 12.69
C LEU A 144 6.95 -23.25 11.94
N ASN A 145 7.51 -22.52 10.97
CA ASN A 145 8.67 -22.98 10.20
C ASN A 145 9.93 -23.08 11.08
N ARG A 146 10.04 -22.24 12.12
CA ARG A 146 11.17 -22.21 13.07
C ARG A 146 11.01 -23.21 14.22
N LEU A 147 9.84 -23.81 14.39
CA LEU A 147 9.63 -24.80 15.46
C LEU A 147 10.50 -26.05 15.23
N PRO A 148 11.23 -26.52 16.25
CA PRO A 148 12.07 -27.71 16.15
C PRO A 148 11.27 -29.03 16.13
N MET A 149 9.95 -28.97 16.35
CA MET A 149 9.05 -30.12 16.41
C MET A 149 8.29 -30.33 15.10
N PRO A 150 8.14 -31.58 14.62
CA PRO A 150 7.28 -31.92 13.49
C PRO A 150 5.86 -31.40 13.69
N THR A 151 5.45 -30.41 12.89
CA THR A 151 4.11 -29.80 12.98
C THR A 151 3.40 -29.87 11.62
N ILE A 152 2.21 -30.48 11.62
CA ILE A 152 1.31 -30.55 10.46
C ILE A 152 -0.04 -29.98 10.87
N LEU A 153 -0.57 -29.08 10.04
CA LEU A 153 -1.87 -28.45 10.24
C LEU A 153 -2.85 -29.02 9.21
N LEU A 154 -3.92 -29.65 9.67
CA LEU A 154 -4.90 -30.35 8.85
C LEU A 154 -6.21 -29.56 8.76
N ARG A 155 -6.93 -29.70 7.64
CA ARG A 155 -8.36 -29.34 7.57
C ARG A 155 -9.20 -30.35 8.34
N TRP A 156 -10.46 -30.00 8.56
CA TRP A 156 -11.47 -30.91 9.12
C TRP A 156 -11.59 -32.23 8.33
N ASN A 157 -11.26 -32.24 7.03
CA ASN A 157 -11.26 -33.43 6.18
C ASN A 157 -9.90 -34.17 6.16
N LEU A 158 -9.04 -33.93 7.14
CA LEU A 158 -7.72 -34.53 7.31
C LEU A 158 -6.72 -34.24 6.17
N LYS A 159 -7.02 -33.32 5.24
CA LYS A 159 -6.05 -32.88 4.23
C LYS A 159 -5.07 -31.87 4.84
N PRO A 160 -3.75 -32.03 4.63
CA PRO A 160 -2.76 -31.08 5.11
C PRO A 160 -2.91 -29.72 4.42
N ILE A 161 -2.89 -28.66 5.23
CA ILE A 161 -2.86 -27.25 4.79
C ILE A 161 -1.45 -26.71 4.89
N TYR A 162 -0.71 -27.16 5.91
CA TYR A 162 0.64 -26.69 6.21
C TYR A 162 1.46 -27.82 6.83
N GLN A 163 2.75 -27.84 6.53
CA GLN A 163 3.73 -28.73 7.14
C GLN A 163 5.06 -27.98 7.30
N ASN A 164 5.59 -27.92 8.51
CA ASN A 164 6.90 -27.30 8.73
C ASN A 164 8.04 -28.20 8.24
N ARG A 165 9.26 -27.66 8.22
CA ARG A 165 10.45 -28.40 7.78
C ARG A 165 10.67 -29.68 8.59
N ALA A 166 10.55 -29.61 9.91
CA ALA A 166 10.71 -30.77 10.79
C ALA A 166 9.69 -31.89 10.47
N ALA A 167 8.44 -31.54 10.16
CA ALA A 167 7.42 -32.50 9.73
C ALA A 167 7.75 -33.15 8.40
N ARG A 168 8.20 -32.37 7.41
CA ARG A 168 8.61 -32.91 6.11
C ARG A 168 9.77 -33.89 6.25
N GLU A 169 10.76 -33.56 7.07
CA GLU A 169 11.90 -34.44 7.34
C GLU A 169 11.46 -35.72 8.07
N PHE A 170 10.58 -35.60 9.06
CA PHE A 170 10.03 -36.73 9.81
C PHE A 170 9.18 -37.67 8.94
N CYS A 171 8.27 -37.13 8.13
CA CYS A 171 7.48 -37.92 7.19
C CYS A 171 8.34 -38.61 6.13
N ALA A 172 9.36 -37.93 5.60
CA ALA A 172 10.29 -38.54 4.64
C ALA A 172 11.10 -39.69 5.25
N LEU A 173 11.52 -39.56 6.53
CA LEU A 173 12.15 -40.63 7.29
C LEU A 173 11.22 -41.83 7.45
N TRP A 174 9.95 -41.58 7.78
CA TRP A 174 8.95 -42.62 7.95
C TRP A 174 8.61 -43.36 6.64
N GLU A 175 8.41 -42.63 5.54
CA GLU A 175 8.00 -43.22 4.26
C GLU A 175 9.13 -43.92 3.51
N LYS A 176 10.35 -43.36 3.53
CA LYS A 176 11.46 -43.80 2.65
C LYS A 176 12.61 -44.46 3.41
N GLY A 177 12.57 -44.43 4.74
CA GLY A 177 13.67 -44.88 5.58
C GLY A 177 14.87 -43.93 5.61
N PRO A 178 15.82 -44.16 6.53
CA PRO A 178 16.89 -43.21 6.87
C PRO A 178 17.88 -42.92 5.75
N GLU A 179 18.15 -43.88 4.87
CA GLU A 179 19.16 -43.73 3.80
C GLU A 179 18.65 -42.94 2.60
N GLN A 180 17.37 -43.07 2.22
CA GLN A 180 16.78 -42.26 1.16
C GLN A 180 16.39 -40.85 1.63
N ALA A 181 15.96 -40.70 2.89
CA ALA A 181 15.60 -39.39 3.43
C ALA A 181 16.76 -38.39 3.40
N LYS A 182 17.99 -38.83 3.71
CA LYS A 182 19.22 -38.01 3.62
C LYS A 182 19.48 -37.48 2.22
N ARG A 183 19.17 -38.25 1.17
CA ARG A 183 19.38 -37.86 -0.24
C ARG A 183 18.37 -36.81 -0.72
N THR A 184 17.16 -36.82 -0.19
CA THR A 184 16.10 -35.82 -0.52
C THR A 184 16.27 -34.46 0.16
N LYS A 185 17.09 -34.34 1.22
CA LYS A 185 17.35 -33.06 1.93
C LYS A 185 17.87 -31.93 1.03
N ALA A 186 18.40 -32.25 -0.16
CA ALA A 186 19.00 -31.30 -1.09
C ALA A 186 18.02 -30.64 -2.09
N THR A 187 16.75 -31.08 -2.18
CA THR A 187 15.91 -30.75 -3.36
C THR A 187 14.50 -30.26 -3.10
N SER A 188 14.09 -30.04 -1.86
CA SER A 188 12.73 -29.56 -1.58
C SER A 188 12.71 -28.06 -1.27
N PRO A 189 11.93 -27.24 -1.99
CA PRO A 189 11.77 -25.81 -1.71
C PRO A 189 11.14 -25.53 -0.33
#